data_AF-A0A5B6YPV3-F1
#
_entry.id   AF-A0A5B6YPV3-F1
#
_cell.length_a   1.000
_cell.length_b   1.000
_cell.length_c   1.000
_cell.angle_alpha   90.00
_cell.angle_beta   90.00
_cell.angle_gamma   90.00
#
_symmetry.space_group_name_H-M   'P 1'
#
loop_
_entity.id
_entity.type
_entity.pdbx_description
1 polymer ?
#
loop_
_entity_poly.entity_id
_entity_poly.type
_entity_poly.pdbx_seq_one_letter_code
_entity_poly.pdbx_strand_id
1 'polypeptide(L)'
;SLYDDKVKNLMKKLLILDGDSESEVCFEDFLWANSIFWTRALNIPFPRSYVFPQIQQEQDSTFSSFSGYTGASSNHISSGELANENNGKRPEVNGVESQVAGVTSTSLQGETIWVEGLVPGIDFCNHDLKAAAKWEVDGMGSTTGGPFSMYLLSAEQGPFQIEKEISISYGNKGNEELLYLYGFVIDNNPDDYLMVHYPMEAIQSVPFSESKVQLLEAQKAEMRCLLPRSLLDNGFFPACTPQKESSDKCNSSRGCTYSWSGQRKMPSYLNKLVFPEDFLTALRTIAMKEDELDQVSSLLEELVGSGGETQERQPSDTEVRAAVWEACGDSGALQLLVDLLNMK
;
A
#
# COMPACT_ATOMS: atom_id res chain seq x y z
N SER A 1 -25.63 8.51 -6.19
CA SER A 1 -24.25 9.04 -6.16
C SER A 1 -23.64 8.60 -4.85
N LEU A 2 -22.30 8.51 -4.69
CA LEU A 2 -21.71 8.07 -3.42
C LEU A 2 -22.28 8.87 -2.21
N TYR A 3 -22.51 10.16 -2.41
CA TYR A 3 -23.14 11.04 -1.43
C TYR A 3 -24.57 10.61 -1.08
N ASP A 4 -25.46 10.45 -2.08
CA ASP A 4 -26.86 10.06 -1.84
C ASP A 4 -26.97 8.66 -1.22
N ASP A 5 -26.14 7.73 -1.69
CA ASP A 5 -26.26 6.31 -1.37
C ASP A 5 -25.64 5.99 0.00
N LYS A 6 -24.55 6.66 0.39
CA LYS A 6 -23.80 6.33 1.62
C LYS A 6 -23.70 7.47 2.63
N VAL A 7 -23.50 8.72 2.20
CA VAL A 7 -23.10 9.82 3.08
C VAL A 7 -24.30 10.55 3.69
N LYS A 8 -25.32 10.86 2.86
CA LYS A 8 -26.44 11.73 3.25
C LYS A 8 -27.17 11.23 4.50
N ASN A 9 -27.53 9.95 4.53
CA ASN A 9 -28.23 9.35 5.66
C ASN A 9 -27.35 9.19 6.90
N LEU A 10 -26.04 8.98 6.72
CA LEU A 10 -25.08 8.90 7.81
C LEU A 10 -24.94 10.27 8.49
N MET A 11 -24.73 11.33 7.71
CA MET A 11 -24.58 12.69 8.24
C MET A 11 -25.84 13.18 8.95
N LYS A 12 -27.04 12.88 8.42
CA LYS A 12 -28.30 13.17 9.12
C LYS A 12 -28.35 12.53 10.51
N LYS A 13 -27.87 11.29 10.66
CA LYS A 13 -27.82 10.63 11.98
C LYS A 13 -26.80 11.28 12.91
N LEU A 14 -25.62 11.65 12.39
CA LEU A 14 -24.56 12.29 13.18
C LEU A 14 -24.98 13.67 13.67
N LEU A 15 -25.60 14.48 12.82
CA LEU A 15 -26.12 15.80 13.20
C LEU A 15 -27.19 15.72 14.30
N ILE A 16 -28.11 14.75 14.20
CA ILE A 16 -29.12 14.50 15.25
C ILE A 16 -28.44 14.13 16.58
N LEU A 17 -27.35 13.35 16.56
CA LEU A 17 -26.60 12.99 17.76
C LEU A 17 -25.86 14.18 18.37
N ASP A 18 -25.41 15.13 17.54
CA ASP A 18 -24.74 16.36 17.98
C ASP A 18 -25.72 17.45 18.45
N GLY A 19 -27.04 17.16 18.40
CA GLY A 19 -28.09 18.10 18.80
C GLY A 19 -28.42 19.16 17.75
N ASP A 20 -27.86 19.06 16.55
CA ASP A 20 -28.16 19.94 15.43
C ASP A 20 -29.19 19.28 14.50
N SER A 21 -30.46 19.66 14.67
CA SER A 21 -31.57 19.14 13.86
C SER A 21 -31.96 20.04 12.69
N GLU A 22 -31.37 21.22 12.58
CA GLU A 22 -31.74 22.23 11.58
C GLU A 22 -30.77 22.27 10.39
N SER A 23 -29.50 21.95 10.61
CA SER A 23 -28.51 21.91 9.53
C SER A 23 -28.77 20.74 8.56
N GLU A 24 -28.68 21.02 7.26
CA GLU A 24 -28.67 20.00 6.22
C GLU A 24 -27.32 20.01 5.51
N VAL A 25 -26.60 18.87 5.55
CA VAL A 25 -25.36 18.69 4.77
C VAL A 25 -25.75 18.49 3.31
N CYS A 26 -25.25 19.35 2.43
CA CYS A 26 -25.48 19.25 0.99
C CYS A 26 -24.32 18.54 0.28
N PHE A 27 -24.46 18.29 -1.03
CA PHE A 27 -23.44 17.61 -1.81
C PHE A 27 -22.15 18.43 -1.87
N GLU A 28 -22.28 19.74 -1.90
CA GLU A 28 -21.19 20.72 -1.95
C GLU A 28 -20.31 20.66 -0.70
N ASP A 29 -20.92 20.48 0.49
CA ASP A 29 -20.18 20.29 1.74
C ASP A 29 -19.34 19.01 1.71
N PHE A 30 -19.95 17.92 1.22
CA PHE A 30 -19.24 16.65 1.05
C PHE A 30 -18.11 16.76 0.04
N LEU A 31 -18.37 17.40 -1.11
CA LEU A 31 -17.36 17.61 -2.15
C LEU A 31 -16.20 18.43 -1.59
N TRP A 32 -16.47 19.54 -0.92
CA TRP A 32 -15.45 20.38 -0.29
C TRP A 32 -14.63 19.59 0.74
N ALA A 33 -15.28 18.90 1.67
CA ALA A 33 -14.60 18.14 2.71
C ALA A 33 -13.75 17.00 2.12
N ASN A 34 -14.29 16.27 1.14
CA ASN A 34 -13.58 15.21 0.44
C ASN A 34 -12.38 15.78 -0.34
N SER A 35 -12.53 16.90 -1.04
CA SER A 35 -11.44 17.56 -1.76
C SER A 35 -10.34 18.04 -0.80
N ILE A 36 -10.69 18.68 0.33
CA ILE A 36 -9.69 19.10 1.33
C ILE A 36 -8.95 17.89 1.90
N PHE A 37 -9.67 16.83 2.26
CA PHE A 37 -9.05 15.63 2.81
C PHE A 37 -8.03 15.02 1.85
N TRP A 38 -8.40 14.75 0.59
CA TRP A 38 -7.49 14.13 -0.37
C TRP A 38 -6.31 15.02 -0.78
N THR A 39 -6.51 16.34 -0.82
CA THR A 39 -5.45 17.27 -1.24
C THR A 39 -4.46 17.60 -0.11
N ARG A 40 -4.81 17.36 1.17
CA ARG A 40 -4.03 17.84 2.33
C ARG A 40 -3.75 16.80 3.41
N ALA A 41 -4.42 15.64 3.39
CA ALA A 41 -4.17 14.60 4.39
C ALA A 41 -2.75 14.03 4.28
N LEU A 42 -2.15 13.77 5.43
CA LEU A 42 -0.86 13.11 5.58
C LEU A 42 -1.06 11.74 6.23
N ASN A 43 -0.16 10.81 5.90
CA ASN A 43 -0.03 9.56 6.62
C ASN A 43 0.81 9.79 7.89
N ILE A 44 0.16 9.69 9.04
CA ILE A 44 0.73 10.03 10.35
C ILE A 44 0.90 8.77 11.19
N PRO A 45 2.09 8.49 11.72
CA PRO A 45 2.30 7.41 12.67
C PRO A 45 1.82 7.84 14.07
N PHE A 46 0.82 7.13 14.61
CA PHE A 46 0.31 7.34 15.96
C PHE A 46 0.39 6.06 16.80
N PRO A 47 0.52 6.17 18.14
CA PRO A 47 0.29 5.04 19.02
C PRO A 47 -1.14 4.54 18.86
N ARG A 48 -1.32 3.21 18.85
CA ARG A 48 -2.65 2.58 18.77
C ARG A 48 -3.62 3.13 19.81
N SER A 49 -3.15 3.44 21.02
CA SER A 49 -3.96 3.97 22.11
C SER A 49 -4.56 5.35 21.87
N TYR A 50 -3.98 6.15 20.96
CA TYR A 50 -4.50 7.48 20.60
C TYR A 50 -5.67 7.38 19.64
N VAL A 51 -5.72 6.31 18.84
CA VAL A 51 -6.73 6.09 17.80
C VAL A 51 -7.84 5.19 18.30
N PHE A 52 -7.48 4.19 19.10
CA PHE A 52 -8.39 3.28 19.78
C PHE A 52 -8.22 3.45 21.29
N PRO A 53 -8.84 4.50 21.87
CA PRO A 53 -8.79 4.69 23.31
C PRO A 53 -9.37 3.45 23.99
N GLN A 54 -8.62 2.86 24.91
CA GLN A 54 -9.14 1.76 25.73
C GLN A 54 -10.24 2.35 26.61
N ILE A 55 -11.48 1.93 26.38
CA ILE A 55 -12.59 2.21 27.29
C ILE A 55 -12.24 1.47 28.58
N GLN A 56 -11.70 2.19 29.57
CA GLN A 56 -11.66 1.68 30.92
C GLN A 56 -13.12 1.46 31.32
N GLN A 57 -13.53 0.20 31.44
CA GLN A 57 -14.69 -0.13 32.26
C GLN A 57 -14.39 0.47 33.64
N GLU A 58 -15.21 1.43 34.03
CA GLU A 58 -15.20 2.03 35.36
C GLU A 58 -15.22 0.91 36.40
N GLN A 59 -14.05 0.54 36.92
CA GLN A 59 -13.98 0.04 38.28
C GLN A 59 -13.97 1.29 39.15
N ASP A 60 -15.14 1.58 39.74
CA ASP A 60 -15.32 2.49 40.85
C ASP A 60 -14.15 2.38 41.83
N SER A 61 -13.18 3.29 41.72
CA SER A 61 -12.23 3.59 42.79
C SER A 61 -11.51 4.91 42.49
N THR A 62 -12.15 5.98 42.95
CA THR A 62 -11.56 7.27 43.35
C THR A 62 -11.01 8.14 42.22
N PHE A 63 -11.88 9.02 41.71
CA PHE A 63 -11.51 10.23 40.99
C PHE A 63 -10.52 11.09 41.78
N SER A 64 -9.38 11.41 41.18
CA SER A 64 -8.71 12.70 41.38
C SER A 64 -8.37 13.27 40.02
N SER A 65 -9.30 14.09 39.52
CA SER A 65 -9.15 14.99 38.39
C SER A 65 -7.91 15.87 38.52
N PHE A 66 -7.04 15.86 37.52
CA PHE A 66 -6.03 16.91 37.32
C PHE A 66 -6.37 17.70 36.05
N SER A 67 -7.04 18.83 36.25
CA SER A 67 -7.13 19.94 35.33
C SER A 67 -6.12 21.03 35.72
N GLY A 68 -5.37 21.53 34.74
CA GLY A 68 -5.08 22.96 34.55
C GLY A 68 -4.33 23.78 35.62
N TYR A 69 -3.11 24.19 35.27
CA TYR A 69 -2.43 25.47 35.52
C TYR A 69 -2.99 26.42 36.62
N THR A 70 -2.15 26.78 37.61
CA THR A 70 -1.69 28.16 37.96
C THR A 70 -1.14 28.24 39.40
N GLY A 71 -0.10 29.07 39.60
CA GLY A 71 0.03 29.89 40.82
C GLY A 71 0.93 29.39 41.95
N ALA A 72 2.03 30.13 42.14
CA ALA A 72 2.99 30.16 43.24
C ALA A 72 2.51 29.87 44.68
N SER A 73 3.42 29.32 45.49
CA SER A 73 3.75 29.68 46.89
C SER A 73 4.17 28.42 47.68
N SER A 74 5.47 28.17 47.85
CA SER A 74 6.29 28.53 49.02
C SER A 74 6.18 27.57 50.22
N ASN A 75 7.35 27.19 50.73
CA ASN A 75 7.67 26.61 52.06
C ASN A 75 7.34 25.11 52.26
N HIS A 76 8.14 24.27 52.94
CA HIS A 76 9.51 24.31 53.46
C HIS A 76 9.76 22.89 54.07
N ILE A 77 11.00 22.37 53.98
CA ILE A 77 11.69 21.50 54.98
C ILE A 77 11.13 20.08 55.25
N SER A 78 11.82 19.00 54.83
CA SER A 78 12.93 18.28 55.55
C SER A 78 12.37 17.00 56.20
N SER A 79 13.04 15.87 56.42
CA SER A 79 14.34 15.25 56.10
C SER A 79 14.17 13.78 56.50
N GLY A 80 14.99 12.85 55.99
CA GLY A 80 15.11 11.53 56.62
C GLY A 80 15.65 10.41 55.74
N GLU A 81 16.95 10.44 55.48
CA GLU A 81 17.90 9.30 55.46
C GLU A 81 17.48 8.08 56.32
N LEU A 82 17.90 6.80 56.17
CA LEU A 82 18.97 6.06 55.48
C LEU A 82 18.62 4.54 55.69
N ALA A 83 18.75 3.66 54.69
CA ALA A 83 19.77 2.60 54.56
C ALA A 83 19.47 1.16 55.09
N ASN A 84 19.97 0.19 54.29
CA ASN A 84 20.46 -1.18 54.60
C ASN A 84 19.47 -2.25 55.10
N GLU A 85 19.61 -3.56 54.86
CA GLU A 85 20.48 -4.41 54.03
C GLU A 85 19.91 -5.85 54.13
N ASN A 86 20.06 -6.62 53.05
CA ASN A 86 20.36 -8.07 52.99
C ASN A 86 19.47 -9.22 53.51
N ASN A 87 19.54 -10.27 52.67
CA ASN A 87 19.53 -11.72 52.90
C ASN A 87 18.23 -12.54 52.79
N GLY A 88 18.02 -13.11 51.59
CA GLY A 88 18.32 -14.53 51.32
C GLY A 88 17.36 -15.60 51.84
N LYS A 89 16.62 -16.25 50.92
CA LYS A 89 16.51 -17.72 50.75
C LYS A 89 15.49 -18.10 49.66
N ARG A 90 15.94 -18.87 48.67
CA ARG A 90 15.09 -19.73 47.82
C ARG A 90 14.55 -20.91 48.66
N PRO A 91 13.40 -21.47 48.26
CA PRO A 91 13.41 -22.89 47.90
C PRO A 91 12.71 -23.16 46.56
N GLU A 92 13.34 -24.01 45.76
CA GLU A 92 12.73 -24.71 44.62
C GLU A 92 11.94 -25.91 45.13
N VAL A 93 10.72 -26.13 44.61
CA VAL A 93 10.10 -27.45 44.45
C VAL A 93 9.35 -27.48 43.13
N ASN A 94 9.75 -28.41 42.26
CA ASN A 94 9.14 -28.78 40.99
C ASN A 94 7.75 -29.39 41.18
N GLY A 95 6.83 -29.18 40.22
CA GLY A 95 5.64 -30.02 40.12
C GLY A 95 4.56 -29.58 39.13
N VAL A 96 4.72 -30.03 37.88
CA VAL A 96 3.67 -30.41 36.92
C VAL A 96 2.98 -29.31 36.10
N GLU A 97 3.30 -29.36 34.81
CA GLU A 97 2.65 -28.67 33.70
C GLU A 97 1.14 -28.98 33.64
N SER A 98 0.34 -27.93 33.52
CA SER A 98 -0.96 -28.00 32.86
C SER A 98 -1.03 -26.85 31.86
N GLN A 99 -0.91 -27.22 30.59
CA GLN A 99 -1.10 -26.33 29.45
C GLN A 99 -2.56 -25.86 29.43
N VAL A 100 -2.77 -24.56 29.56
CA VAL A 100 -3.91 -23.88 28.94
C VAL A 100 -3.32 -22.70 28.19
N ALA A 101 -3.57 -22.67 26.88
CA ALA A 101 -3.04 -21.72 25.92
C ALA A 101 -3.09 -20.29 26.46
N GLY A 102 -1.90 -19.78 26.80
CA GLY A 102 -1.71 -18.38 27.06
C GLY A 102 -2.04 -17.62 25.78
N VAL A 103 -3.20 -16.96 25.76
CA VAL A 103 -3.30 -15.69 25.04
C VAL A 103 -2.27 -14.80 25.72
N THR A 104 -1.08 -14.76 25.14
CA THR A 104 -0.10 -13.75 25.49
C THR A 104 -0.79 -12.45 25.10
N SER A 105 -1.38 -11.77 26.08
CA SER A 105 -1.72 -10.36 25.95
C SER A 105 -0.38 -9.64 25.82
N THR A 106 0.20 -9.69 24.62
CA THR A 106 1.22 -8.74 24.22
C THR A 106 0.54 -7.40 24.40
N SER A 107 0.99 -6.61 25.37
CA SER A 107 0.45 -5.27 25.56
C SER A 107 0.61 -4.53 24.22
N LEU A 108 -0.48 -4.34 23.49
CA LEU A 108 -0.54 -3.56 22.24
C LEU A 108 -0.23 -2.06 22.47
N GLN A 109 0.26 -1.72 23.68
CA GLN A 109 0.42 -0.40 24.24
C GLN A 109 1.60 0.39 23.61
N GLY A 110 2.35 -0.23 22.69
CA GLY A 110 3.42 0.41 21.90
C GLY A 110 3.31 0.16 20.39
N GLU A 111 2.21 -0.40 19.89
CA GLU A 111 2.02 -0.57 18.45
C GLU A 111 1.81 0.80 17.78
N THR A 112 2.62 1.10 16.78
CA THR A 112 2.42 2.28 15.92
C THR A 112 1.48 1.90 14.79
N ILE A 113 0.45 2.71 14.57
CA ILE A 113 -0.45 2.58 13.44
C ILE A 113 -0.39 3.84 12.58
N TRP A 114 -0.58 3.67 11.28
CA TRP A 114 -0.64 4.79 10.35
C TRP A 114 -2.09 5.25 10.20
N VAL A 115 -2.30 6.55 10.34
CA VAL A 115 -3.62 7.18 10.21
C VAL A 115 -3.51 8.33 9.21
N GLU A 116 -4.51 8.45 8.34
CA GLU A 116 -4.63 9.59 7.45
C GLU A 116 -5.33 10.75 8.19
N GLY A 117 -4.73 11.93 8.16
CA GLY A 117 -5.30 13.09 8.85
C GLY A 117 -4.71 14.42 8.39
N LEU A 118 -5.42 15.51 8.72
CA LEU A 118 -4.95 16.87 8.48
C LEU A 118 -4.01 17.30 9.63
N VAL A 119 -2.90 17.93 9.28
CA VAL A 119 -1.91 18.43 10.24
C VAL A 119 -1.78 19.94 10.07
N PRO A 120 -2.56 20.73 10.84
CA PRO A 120 -2.59 22.18 10.69
C PRO A 120 -1.19 22.81 10.74
N GLY A 121 -0.90 23.65 9.76
CA GLY A 121 0.39 24.33 9.63
C GLY A 121 1.33 23.62 8.66
N ILE A 122 1.49 22.29 8.79
CA ILE A 122 2.28 21.49 7.83
C ILE A 122 1.52 21.33 6.52
N ASP A 123 0.20 21.16 6.60
CA ASP A 123 -0.71 21.05 5.46
C ASP A 123 -0.73 22.29 4.55
N PHE A 124 -0.25 23.44 5.01
CA PHE A 124 -0.08 24.65 4.19
C PHE A 124 1.15 24.61 3.27
N CYS A 125 2.15 23.76 3.54
CA CYS A 125 3.34 23.69 2.71
C CYS A 125 3.01 23.12 1.34
N ASN A 126 3.34 23.85 0.28
CA ASN A 126 3.18 23.38 -1.09
C ASN A 126 4.24 22.33 -1.45
N HIS A 127 3.94 21.58 -2.52
CA HIS A 127 4.85 20.58 -3.08
C HIS A 127 6.01 21.21 -3.83
N ASP A 128 7.23 20.72 -3.59
CA ASP A 128 8.37 20.94 -4.47
C ASP A 128 9.24 19.68 -4.53
N LEU A 129 9.77 19.36 -5.71
CA LEU A 129 10.74 18.28 -5.93
C LEU A 129 12.05 18.55 -5.19
N LYS A 130 12.39 19.82 -4.98
CA LYS A 130 13.52 20.32 -4.18
C LYS A 130 13.02 20.97 -2.91
N ALA A 131 12.24 20.22 -2.16
CA ALA A 131 11.65 20.63 -0.89
C ALA A 131 12.66 21.30 0.06
N ALA A 132 12.30 22.47 0.57
CA ALA A 132 13.09 23.20 1.55
C ALA A 132 13.02 22.57 2.95
N ALA A 133 11.95 21.82 3.23
CA ALA A 133 11.73 21.16 4.50
C ALA A 133 11.20 19.73 4.36
N LYS A 134 11.38 18.95 5.44
CA LYS A 134 10.73 17.66 5.66
C LYS A 134 9.98 17.73 6.99
N TRP A 135 9.00 16.88 7.20
CA TRP A 135 8.36 16.75 8.50
C TRP A 135 8.84 15.49 9.22
N GLU A 136 8.84 15.53 10.55
CA GLU A 136 9.11 14.40 11.42
C GLU A 136 8.10 14.34 12.57
N VAL A 137 8.00 13.17 13.21
CA VAL A 137 7.21 12.98 14.44
C VAL A 137 8.15 12.89 15.63
N ASP A 138 7.98 13.79 16.59
CA ASP A 138 8.69 13.78 17.86
C ASP A 138 7.96 12.86 18.86
N GLY A 139 8.25 11.56 18.79
CA GLY A 139 7.55 10.56 19.61
C GLY A 139 7.68 10.75 21.13
N MET A 140 8.77 11.36 21.61
CA MET A 140 9.02 11.56 23.04
C MET A 140 8.78 13.01 23.52
N GLY A 141 8.66 13.96 22.59
CA GLY A 141 8.56 15.38 22.93
C GLY A 141 9.90 16.04 23.23
N SER A 142 11.02 15.42 22.86
CA SER A 142 12.37 15.93 23.16
C SER A 142 12.71 17.20 22.38
N THR A 143 12.12 17.38 21.20
CA THR A 143 12.38 18.51 20.30
C THR A 143 11.34 19.61 20.49
N THR A 144 10.09 19.22 20.63
CA THR A 144 8.91 20.10 20.59
C THR A 144 8.30 20.38 21.95
N GLY A 145 8.69 19.63 22.98
CA GLY A 145 8.13 19.71 24.33
C GLY A 145 6.83 18.91 24.54
N GLY A 146 6.34 18.19 23.52
CA GLY A 146 5.14 17.36 23.60
C GLY A 146 5.26 16.06 22.81
N PRO A 147 4.86 14.90 23.36
CA PRO A 147 5.00 13.61 22.68
C PRO A 147 4.08 13.51 21.46
N PHE A 148 4.56 12.80 20.44
CA PHE A 148 3.90 12.56 19.15
C PHE A 148 3.49 13.83 18.40
N SER A 149 4.15 14.96 18.66
CA SER A 149 3.95 16.17 17.89
C SER A 149 4.67 16.07 16.54
N MET A 150 4.21 16.85 15.56
CA MET A 150 4.83 16.93 14.24
C MET A 150 5.50 18.28 14.05
N TYR A 151 6.65 18.28 13.40
CA TYR A 151 7.43 19.50 13.18
C TYR A 151 8.16 19.46 11.84
N LEU A 152 8.48 20.64 11.31
CA LEU A 152 9.27 20.80 10.09
C LEU A 152 10.76 20.91 10.42
N LEU A 153 11.57 20.23 9.63
CA LEU A 153 13.02 20.22 9.64
C LEU A 153 13.55 20.77 8.32
N SER A 154 14.58 21.60 8.41
CA SER A 154 15.30 22.07 7.22
C SER A 154 15.90 20.91 6.45
N ALA A 155 15.58 20.81 5.17
CA ALA A 155 16.23 19.89 4.24
C ALA A 155 17.45 20.53 3.55
N GLU A 156 17.52 21.87 3.52
CA GLU A 156 18.63 22.60 2.91
C GLU A 156 19.82 22.75 3.87
N GLN A 157 21.03 22.58 3.34
CA GLN A 157 22.28 22.94 4.03
C GLN A 157 22.64 24.39 3.69
N GLY A 158 22.31 25.33 4.58
CA GLY A 158 22.64 26.74 4.41
C GLY A 158 21.67 27.67 5.11
N PRO A 159 21.93 28.99 5.09
CA PRO A 159 20.98 29.97 5.62
C PRO A 159 19.73 30.01 4.74
N PHE A 160 18.56 29.95 5.37
CA PHE A 160 17.31 30.20 4.67
C PHE A 160 17.31 31.61 4.08
N GLN A 161 16.95 31.70 2.81
CA GLN A 161 16.70 32.98 2.18
C GLN A 161 15.40 33.55 2.72
N ILE A 162 15.45 34.79 3.22
CA ILE A 162 14.25 35.52 3.66
C ILE A 162 13.31 35.65 2.45
N GLU A 163 12.00 35.55 2.68
CA GLU A 163 10.94 35.61 1.66
C GLU A 163 10.89 34.43 0.67
N LYS A 164 11.75 33.41 0.84
CA LYS A 164 11.61 32.16 0.09
C LYS A 164 10.51 31.30 0.70
N GLU A 165 9.64 30.77 -0.15
CA GLU A 165 8.59 29.83 0.25
C GLU A 165 9.18 28.56 0.89
N ILE A 166 8.53 28.07 1.94
CA ILE A 166 8.87 26.79 2.58
C ILE A 166 8.00 25.71 1.97
N SER A 167 8.59 24.93 1.07
CA SER A 167 7.96 23.77 0.43
C SER A 167 8.38 22.46 1.09
N ILE A 168 7.51 21.46 0.98
CA ILE A 168 7.80 20.05 1.33
C ILE A 168 7.66 19.19 0.08
N SER A 169 8.20 17.97 0.09
CA SER A 169 7.93 17.00 -0.97
C SER A 169 6.75 16.15 -0.55
N TYR A 170 5.73 16.05 -1.42
CA TYR A 170 4.64 15.09 -1.24
C TYR A 170 5.05 13.67 -1.66
N GLY A 171 6.28 13.49 -2.14
CA GLY A 171 6.80 12.24 -2.72
C GLY A 171 6.88 12.29 -4.24
N ASN A 172 7.41 11.22 -4.81
CA ASN A 172 7.64 11.06 -6.24
C ASN A 172 6.32 10.64 -6.92
N LYS A 173 5.47 11.62 -7.22
CA LYS A 173 4.12 11.40 -7.77
C LYS A 173 4.06 11.83 -9.23
N GLY A 174 3.39 11.03 -10.05
CA GLY A 174 3.12 11.38 -11.45
C GLY A 174 2.04 12.46 -11.57
N ASN A 175 1.94 13.11 -12.73
CA ASN A 175 1.00 14.22 -12.92
C ASN A 175 -0.46 13.77 -12.87
N GLU A 176 -0.77 12.53 -13.24
CA GLU A 176 -2.11 11.96 -13.06
C GLU A 176 -2.51 11.95 -11.57
N GLU A 177 -1.63 11.44 -10.69
CA GLU A 177 -1.88 11.40 -9.26
C GLU A 177 -1.95 12.81 -8.65
N LEU A 178 -1.03 13.70 -9.03
CA LEU A 178 -1.05 15.09 -8.59
C LEU A 178 -2.33 15.81 -9.01
N LEU A 179 -2.82 15.57 -10.23
CA LEU A 179 -4.03 16.21 -10.71
C LEU A 179 -5.27 15.68 -9.99
N TYR A 180 -5.43 14.35 -9.90
CA TYR A 180 -6.63 13.75 -9.33
C TYR A 180 -6.72 13.86 -7.80
N LEU A 181 -5.59 13.79 -7.09
CA LEU A 181 -5.57 13.85 -5.63
C LEU A 181 -5.27 15.24 -5.08
N TYR A 182 -4.40 16.02 -5.75
CA TYR A 182 -3.92 17.30 -5.25
C TYR A 182 -4.38 18.52 -6.05
N GLY A 183 -4.95 18.33 -7.25
CA GLY A 183 -5.52 19.41 -8.06
C GLY A 183 -4.51 20.27 -8.82
N PHE A 184 -3.28 19.79 -9.02
CA PHE A 184 -2.26 20.51 -9.80
C PHE A 184 -1.37 19.54 -10.60
N VAL A 185 -0.57 20.09 -11.51
CA VAL A 185 0.46 19.36 -12.27
C VAL A 185 1.79 20.10 -12.21
N ILE A 186 2.89 19.40 -12.45
CA ILE A 186 4.24 19.98 -12.49
C ILE A 186 4.77 19.91 -13.91
N ASP A 187 5.26 21.04 -14.41
CA ASP A 187 5.94 21.11 -15.69
C ASP A 187 7.21 20.25 -15.68
N ASN A 188 7.35 19.40 -16.70
CA ASN A 188 8.48 18.48 -16.84
C ASN A 188 8.75 17.63 -15.59
N ASN A 189 7.67 17.15 -14.95
CA ASN A 189 7.76 16.23 -13.81
C ASN A 189 8.64 15.01 -14.16
N PRO A 190 9.77 14.79 -13.45
CA PRO A 190 10.68 13.68 -13.72
C PRO A 190 10.10 12.33 -13.27
N ASP A 191 9.14 12.35 -12.35
CA ASP A 191 8.46 11.17 -11.80
C ASP A 191 7.14 10.88 -12.53
N ASP A 192 6.89 11.54 -13.67
CA ASP A 192 5.68 11.32 -14.46
C ASP A 192 5.65 9.92 -15.07
N TYR A 193 4.46 9.35 -15.16
CA TYR A 193 4.25 8.01 -15.71
C TYR A 193 2.91 7.93 -16.44
N LEU A 194 2.85 7.05 -17.44
CA LEU A 194 1.60 6.65 -18.07
C LEU A 194 1.05 5.43 -17.37
N MET A 195 -0.17 5.53 -16.83
CA MET A 195 -0.90 4.38 -16.31
C MET A 195 -1.65 3.70 -17.45
N VAL A 196 -1.36 2.42 -17.68
CA VAL A 196 -2.11 1.57 -18.63
C VAL A 196 -2.87 0.54 -17.81
N HIS A 197 -4.19 0.52 -17.95
CA HIS A 197 -5.08 -0.34 -17.17
C HIS A 197 -6.16 -0.95 -18.03
N TYR A 198 -6.28 -2.27 -17.97
CA TYR A 198 -7.47 -2.95 -18.45
C TYR A 198 -8.49 -3.00 -17.31
N PRO A 199 -9.68 -2.39 -17.42
CA PRO A 199 -10.66 -2.38 -16.34
C PRO A 199 -11.30 -3.75 -16.13
N MET A 200 -11.47 -4.17 -14.87
CA MET A 200 -12.09 -5.47 -14.52
C MET A 200 -13.51 -5.55 -15.07
N GLU A 201 -14.25 -4.45 -15.01
CA GLU A 201 -15.62 -4.35 -15.50
C GLU A 201 -15.73 -4.69 -16.98
N ALA A 202 -14.70 -4.38 -17.78
CA ALA A 202 -14.69 -4.73 -19.20
C ALA A 202 -14.57 -6.24 -19.44
N ILE A 203 -13.96 -7.00 -18.52
CA ILE A 203 -13.81 -8.46 -18.67
C ILE A 203 -15.17 -9.15 -18.72
N GLN A 204 -16.16 -8.63 -17.99
CA GLN A 204 -17.51 -9.22 -17.95
C GLN A 204 -18.16 -9.28 -19.34
N SER A 205 -17.77 -8.36 -20.24
CA SER A 205 -18.26 -8.31 -21.62
C SER A 205 -17.50 -9.21 -22.60
N VAL A 206 -16.38 -9.80 -22.18
CA VAL A 206 -15.52 -10.65 -23.02
C VAL A 206 -16.06 -12.10 -23.04
N PRO A 207 -15.99 -12.82 -24.17
CA PRO A 207 -16.31 -14.24 -24.22
C PRO A 207 -15.49 -15.07 -23.22
N PHE A 208 -16.15 -16.05 -22.59
CA PHE A 208 -15.56 -16.93 -21.58
C PHE A 208 -15.00 -16.18 -20.36
N SER A 209 -15.66 -15.08 -19.97
CA SER A 209 -15.23 -14.20 -18.89
C SER A 209 -15.03 -14.92 -17.57
N GLU A 210 -15.91 -15.86 -17.19
CA GLU A 210 -15.77 -16.63 -15.94
C GLU A 210 -14.45 -17.41 -15.88
N SER A 211 -14.14 -18.19 -16.92
CA SER A 211 -12.88 -18.96 -17.00
C SER A 211 -11.66 -18.04 -17.02
N LYS A 212 -11.74 -16.91 -17.72
CA LYS A 212 -10.65 -15.92 -17.77
C LYS A 212 -10.42 -15.26 -16.42
N VAL A 213 -11.48 -14.90 -15.69
CA VAL A 213 -11.38 -14.35 -14.33
C VAL A 213 -10.73 -15.35 -13.39
N GLN A 214 -11.13 -16.63 -13.44
CA GLN A 214 -10.51 -17.67 -12.61
C GLN A 214 -9.00 -17.82 -12.89
N LEU A 215 -8.59 -17.78 -14.16
CA LEU A 215 -7.17 -17.81 -14.52
C LEU A 215 -6.42 -16.55 -14.10
N LEU A 216 -7.04 -15.37 -14.23
CA LEU A 216 -6.48 -14.10 -13.76
C LEU A 216 -6.28 -14.10 -12.24
N GLU A 217 -7.22 -14.65 -11.47
CA GLU A 217 -7.12 -14.80 -10.02
C GLU A 217 -6.02 -15.79 -9.64
N ALA A 218 -5.98 -16.95 -10.30
CA ALA A 218 -4.99 -17.99 -10.03
C ALA A 218 -3.55 -17.52 -10.31
N GLN A 219 -3.34 -16.66 -11.30
CA GLN A 219 -2.03 -16.07 -11.60
C GLN A 219 -1.71 -14.81 -10.80
N LYS A 220 -2.63 -14.31 -9.97
CA LYS A 220 -2.54 -13.00 -9.28
C LYS A 220 -2.25 -11.87 -10.27
N ALA A 221 -3.03 -11.82 -11.35
CA ALA A 221 -2.77 -10.96 -12.49
C ALA A 221 -2.72 -9.47 -12.13
N GLU A 222 -1.68 -8.78 -12.57
CA GLU A 222 -1.61 -7.32 -12.54
C GLU A 222 -2.18 -6.74 -13.85
N MET A 223 -3.40 -6.20 -13.80
CA MET A 223 -4.07 -5.59 -14.95
C MET A 223 -3.80 -4.10 -15.12
N ARG A 224 -2.89 -3.56 -14.31
CA ARG A 224 -2.43 -2.18 -14.35
C ARG A 224 -0.92 -2.18 -14.39
N CYS A 225 -0.33 -1.36 -15.26
CA CYS A 225 1.08 -1.05 -15.21
C CYS A 225 1.30 0.46 -15.24
N LEU A 226 2.40 0.88 -14.61
CA LEU A 226 2.87 2.27 -14.65
C LEU A 226 4.13 2.30 -15.51
N LEU A 227 4.14 3.17 -16.51
CA LEU A 227 5.25 3.34 -17.43
C LEU A 227 5.90 4.71 -17.19
N PRO A 228 7.02 4.78 -16.46
CA PRO A 228 7.76 6.02 -16.28
C PRO A 228 8.04 6.69 -17.63
N ARG A 229 7.88 8.00 -17.68
CA ARG A 229 8.12 8.80 -18.88
C ARG A 229 9.52 8.55 -19.47
N SER A 230 10.52 8.37 -18.60
CA SER A 230 11.90 8.07 -18.99
C SER A 230 12.06 6.78 -19.79
N LEU A 231 11.18 5.79 -19.59
CA LEU A 231 11.18 4.57 -20.41
C LEU A 231 10.64 4.80 -21.82
N LEU A 232 9.78 5.82 -21.99
CA LEU A 232 9.13 6.15 -23.24
C LEU A 232 9.97 7.09 -24.12
N ASP A 233 11.02 7.70 -23.57
CA ASP A 233 11.90 8.63 -24.29
C ASP A 233 12.56 7.99 -25.54
N ASN A 234 12.73 6.67 -25.53
CA ASN A 234 13.31 5.90 -26.64
C ASN A 234 12.25 5.04 -27.39
N GLY A 235 10.96 5.29 -27.14
CA GLY A 235 9.85 4.48 -27.65
C GLY A 235 9.63 3.20 -26.84
N PHE A 236 9.03 2.17 -27.46
CA PHE A 236 8.63 0.92 -26.78
C PHE A 236 9.78 -0.08 -26.57
N PHE A 237 11.01 0.30 -26.91
CA PHE A 237 12.21 -0.52 -26.72
C PHE A 237 13.18 0.24 -25.80
N PRO A 238 13.66 -0.39 -24.71
CA PRO A 238 14.61 0.24 -23.82
C PRO A 238 15.93 0.52 -24.56
N ALA A 239 16.62 1.61 -24.20
CA ALA A 239 17.95 1.89 -24.73
C ALA A 239 18.87 0.70 -24.42
N CYS A 240 19.53 0.15 -25.46
CA CYS A 240 20.45 -0.96 -25.28
C CYS A 240 21.52 -0.57 -24.24
N THR A 241 21.50 -1.22 -23.09
CA THR A 241 22.68 -1.27 -22.23
C THR A 241 23.80 -1.92 -23.04
N PRO A 242 25.01 -1.34 -23.10
CA PRO A 242 26.12 -1.96 -23.79
C PRO A 242 26.35 -3.34 -23.18
N GLN A 243 26.23 -4.38 -24.01
CA GLN A 243 26.36 -5.77 -23.61
C GLN A 243 27.66 -5.95 -22.82
N LYS A 244 27.55 -6.17 -21.52
CA LYS A 244 28.50 -7.07 -20.87
C LYS A 244 28.12 -8.46 -21.35
N GLU A 245 28.91 -9.01 -22.26
CA GLU A 245 28.90 -10.43 -22.57
C GLU A 245 29.11 -11.22 -21.27
N SER A 246 28.02 -11.57 -20.57
CA SER A 246 28.09 -12.63 -19.57
C SER A 246 28.08 -13.95 -20.32
N SER A 247 29.25 -14.56 -20.41
CA SER A 247 29.42 -15.94 -20.84
C SER A 247 28.80 -16.86 -19.79
N ASP A 248 27.48 -16.94 -19.74
CA ASP A 248 26.80 -17.94 -18.91
C ASP A 248 26.87 -19.28 -19.63
N LYS A 249 27.85 -20.06 -19.19
CA LYS A 249 28.01 -21.47 -19.56
C LYS A 249 26.69 -22.19 -19.33
N CYS A 250 26.05 -22.56 -20.42
CA CYS A 250 24.95 -23.52 -20.46
C CYS A 250 25.43 -24.83 -19.82
N ASN A 251 25.05 -25.09 -18.57
CA ASN A 251 25.08 -26.43 -18.04
C ASN A 251 23.94 -27.21 -18.69
N SER A 252 24.29 -27.97 -19.73
CA SER A 252 23.42 -28.96 -20.36
C SER A 252 23.06 -30.05 -19.36
N SER A 253 21.98 -29.85 -18.60
CA SER A 253 21.32 -30.94 -17.87
C SER A 253 20.38 -31.67 -18.82
N ARG A 254 20.81 -32.87 -19.22
CA ARG A 254 20.05 -34.04 -19.72
C ARG A 254 18.58 -33.78 -20.12
N GLY A 255 18.32 -34.00 -21.41
CA GLY A 255 16.98 -33.96 -21.99
C GLY A 255 15.97 -34.80 -21.21
N CYS A 256 14.89 -34.15 -20.81
CA CYS A 256 13.64 -34.79 -20.47
C CYS A 256 12.73 -34.72 -21.69
N THR A 257 12.37 -35.88 -22.22
CA THR A 257 11.35 -36.08 -23.24
C THR A 257 9.97 -36.08 -22.56
N TYR A 258 9.49 -34.91 -22.17
CA TYR A 258 8.08 -34.67 -21.88
C TYR A 258 7.63 -33.45 -22.72
N SER A 259 6.46 -33.52 -23.34
CA SER A 259 5.92 -32.45 -24.21
C SER A 259 5.59 -31.16 -23.44
N TRP A 260 5.53 -31.21 -22.11
CA TRP A 260 5.26 -30.08 -21.24
C TRP A 260 5.95 -30.30 -19.89
N SER A 261 6.67 -29.32 -19.36
CA SER A 261 7.36 -29.41 -18.07
C SER A 261 6.75 -28.53 -16.98
N GLY A 262 5.70 -27.76 -17.31
CA GLY A 262 5.20 -26.71 -16.41
C GLY A 262 6.17 -25.55 -16.21
N GLN A 263 7.28 -25.49 -16.96
CA GLN A 263 8.40 -24.58 -16.74
C GLN A 263 8.85 -23.89 -18.04
N ARG A 264 7.92 -23.55 -18.93
CA ARG A 264 8.25 -22.84 -20.18
C ARG A 264 8.97 -21.53 -19.86
N LYS A 265 10.14 -21.35 -20.49
CA LYS A 265 10.83 -20.06 -20.47
C LYS A 265 10.13 -19.10 -21.41
N MET A 266 9.83 -17.91 -20.90
CA MET A 266 9.20 -16.86 -21.69
C MET A 266 10.11 -16.42 -22.84
N PRO A 267 9.55 -15.91 -23.96
CA PRO A 267 10.32 -15.41 -25.09
C PRO A 267 11.34 -14.33 -24.70
N SER A 268 12.56 -14.44 -25.24
CA SER A 268 13.68 -13.54 -24.91
C SER A 268 13.47 -12.08 -25.35
N TYR A 269 12.50 -11.81 -26.23
CA TYR A 269 12.19 -10.46 -26.67
C TYR A 269 11.40 -9.66 -25.63
N LEU A 270 10.75 -10.30 -24.63
CA LEU A 270 9.95 -9.59 -23.62
C LEU A 270 10.80 -8.64 -22.79
N ASN A 271 12.04 -9.04 -22.49
CA ASN A 271 13.05 -8.20 -21.85
C ASN A 271 13.41 -6.94 -22.67
N LYS A 272 12.91 -6.83 -23.90
CA LYS A 272 13.08 -5.67 -24.79
C LYS A 272 11.82 -4.82 -24.90
N LEU A 273 10.72 -5.18 -24.24
CA LEU A 273 9.52 -4.36 -24.20
C LEU A 273 9.55 -3.48 -22.94
N VAL A 274 8.95 -2.30 -23.03
CA VAL A 274 8.77 -1.41 -21.87
C VAL A 274 7.65 -1.88 -20.92
N PHE A 275 6.81 -2.82 -21.35
CA PHE A 275 5.68 -3.32 -20.58
C PHE A 275 6.09 -4.47 -19.65
N PRO A 276 5.64 -4.47 -18.38
CA PRO A 276 5.92 -5.55 -17.45
C PRO A 276 5.39 -6.90 -17.94
N GLU A 277 6.13 -7.96 -17.61
CA GLU A 277 5.80 -9.34 -17.94
C GLU A 277 4.45 -9.79 -17.36
N ASP A 278 4.16 -9.44 -16.11
CA ASP A 278 2.91 -9.80 -15.44
C ASP A 278 1.70 -9.14 -16.10
N PHE A 279 1.85 -7.89 -16.54
CA PHE A 279 0.82 -7.17 -17.29
C PHE A 279 0.57 -7.82 -18.67
N LEU A 280 1.63 -8.15 -19.40
CA LEU A 280 1.49 -8.86 -20.70
C LEU A 280 0.87 -10.24 -20.53
N THR A 281 1.18 -10.94 -19.43
CA THR A 281 0.57 -12.24 -19.11
C THR A 281 -0.93 -12.08 -18.86
N ALA A 282 -1.35 -11.06 -18.12
CA ALA A 282 -2.76 -10.75 -17.91
C ALA A 282 -3.49 -10.47 -19.25
N LEU A 283 -2.89 -9.68 -20.14
CA LEU A 283 -3.47 -9.40 -21.46
C LEU A 283 -3.59 -10.65 -22.33
N ARG A 284 -2.67 -11.61 -22.24
CA ARG A 284 -2.82 -12.92 -22.91
C ARG A 284 -4.06 -13.63 -22.41
N THR A 285 -4.20 -13.76 -21.09
CA THR A 285 -5.35 -14.42 -20.48
C THR A 285 -6.67 -13.81 -20.97
N ILE A 286 -6.74 -12.48 -21.04
CA ILE A 286 -7.93 -11.77 -21.52
C ILE A 286 -8.19 -12.04 -23.02
N ALA A 287 -7.13 -12.07 -23.83
CA ALA A 287 -7.22 -12.29 -25.27
C ALA A 287 -7.48 -13.74 -25.69
N MET A 288 -7.36 -14.71 -24.78
CA MET A 288 -7.47 -16.13 -25.11
C MET A 288 -8.79 -16.49 -25.79
N LYS A 289 -8.70 -17.38 -26.78
CA LYS A 289 -9.84 -18.04 -27.43
C LYS A 289 -10.24 -19.32 -26.68
N GLU A 290 -11.37 -19.89 -27.08
CA GLU A 290 -11.91 -21.11 -26.48
C GLU A 290 -10.93 -22.29 -26.59
N ASP A 291 -10.34 -22.50 -27.77
CA ASP A 291 -9.37 -23.57 -28.00
C ASP A 291 -8.09 -23.42 -27.16
N GLU A 292 -7.66 -22.18 -26.93
CA GLU A 292 -6.51 -21.88 -26.07
C GLU A 292 -6.86 -22.12 -24.59
N LEU A 293 -8.09 -21.81 -24.16
CA LEU A 293 -8.58 -22.08 -22.79
C LEU A 293 -8.67 -23.59 -22.51
N ASP A 294 -9.17 -24.36 -23.47
CA ASP A 294 -9.22 -25.82 -23.39
C ASP A 294 -7.80 -26.40 -23.29
N GLN A 295 -6.87 -25.86 -24.07
CA GLN A 295 -5.46 -26.27 -24.01
C GLN A 295 -4.83 -25.95 -22.66
N VAL A 296 -5.05 -24.76 -22.08
CA VAL A 296 -4.57 -24.42 -20.73
C VAL A 296 -5.12 -25.41 -19.71
N SER A 297 -6.41 -25.74 -19.79
CA SER A 297 -7.06 -26.69 -18.89
C SER A 297 -6.41 -28.07 -18.98
N SER A 298 -6.19 -28.58 -20.20
CA SER A 298 -5.50 -29.85 -20.43
C SER A 298 -4.07 -29.86 -19.90
N LEU A 299 -3.32 -28.76 -20.04
CA LEU A 299 -1.94 -28.65 -19.55
C LEU A 299 -1.88 -28.65 -18.01
N LEU A 300 -2.85 -28.00 -17.36
CA LEU A 300 -2.95 -27.96 -15.90
C LEU A 300 -3.42 -29.31 -15.34
N GLU A 301 -4.36 -29.97 -16.01
CA GLU A 301 -4.78 -31.33 -15.67
C GLU A 301 -3.61 -32.34 -15.78
N GLU A 302 -2.75 -32.22 -16.80
CA GLU A 302 -1.56 -33.09 -16.92
C GLU A 302 -0.59 -32.88 -15.75
N LEU A 303 -0.37 -31.64 -15.32
CA LEU A 303 0.55 -31.30 -14.22
C LEU A 303 0.02 -31.70 -12.84
N VAL A 304 -1.29 -31.56 -12.62
CA VAL A 304 -1.94 -31.84 -11.34
C VAL A 304 -2.37 -33.31 -11.24
N GLY A 305 -2.78 -33.92 -12.34
CA GLY A 305 -3.31 -35.29 -12.42
C GLY A 305 -2.25 -36.39 -12.50
N SER A 306 -0.97 -36.07 -12.65
CA SER A 306 0.10 -37.08 -12.74
C SER A 306 0.53 -37.67 -11.38
N GLY A 307 -0.02 -37.20 -10.26
CA GLY A 307 0.27 -37.71 -8.91
C GLY A 307 -0.83 -38.65 -8.43
N GLY A 308 -0.58 -39.96 -8.40
CA GLY A 308 -1.54 -40.95 -7.90
C GLY A 308 -2.02 -40.66 -6.47
N GLU A 309 -3.35 -40.73 -6.28
CA GLU A 309 -4.09 -40.88 -5.02
C GLU A 309 -3.44 -40.31 -3.75
N THR A 310 -3.36 -38.99 -3.61
CA THR A 310 -3.67 -38.25 -2.36
C THR A 310 -3.48 -36.74 -2.58
N GLN A 311 -4.58 -35.99 -2.46
CA GLN A 311 -4.72 -34.53 -2.61
C GLN A 311 -4.76 -34.00 -4.06
N GLU A 312 -5.93 -33.51 -4.46
CA GLU A 312 -6.10 -32.57 -5.57
C GLU A 312 -5.23 -31.32 -5.30
N ARG A 313 -3.98 -31.36 -5.76
CA ARG A 313 -3.05 -30.25 -5.63
C ARG A 313 -3.52 -29.13 -6.55
N GLN A 314 -3.86 -27.97 -6.00
CA GLN A 314 -4.11 -26.80 -6.84
C GLN A 314 -2.82 -26.37 -7.57
N PRO A 315 -2.90 -25.98 -8.85
CA PRO A 315 -1.74 -25.51 -9.58
C PRO A 315 -1.21 -24.21 -8.95
N SER A 316 0.10 -24.06 -8.91
CA SER A 316 0.75 -22.82 -8.48
C SER A 316 0.55 -21.72 -9.51
N ASP A 317 0.67 -20.47 -9.09
CA ASP A 317 0.57 -19.30 -9.97
C ASP A 317 1.59 -19.38 -11.13
N THR A 318 2.79 -19.89 -10.86
CA THR A 318 3.85 -20.08 -11.86
C THR A 318 3.48 -21.16 -12.89
N GLU A 319 2.86 -22.27 -12.47
CA GLU A 319 2.38 -23.32 -13.37
C GLU A 319 1.22 -22.82 -14.25
N VAL A 320 0.31 -22.02 -13.68
CA VAL A 320 -0.78 -21.36 -14.43
C VAL A 320 -0.22 -20.40 -15.48
N ARG A 321 0.70 -19.51 -15.09
CA ARG A 321 1.36 -18.60 -16.03
C ARG A 321 2.02 -19.42 -17.14
N ALA A 322 2.83 -20.42 -16.80
CA ALA A 322 3.51 -21.25 -17.79
C ALA A 322 2.51 -21.87 -18.80
N ALA A 323 1.39 -22.43 -18.32
CA ALA A 323 0.36 -23.03 -19.18
C ALA A 323 -0.26 -22.00 -20.14
N VAL A 324 -0.59 -20.79 -19.64
CA VAL A 324 -1.06 -19.67 -20.48
C VAL A 324 -0.03 -19.29 -21.54
N TRP A 325 1.25 -19.24 -21.16
CA TRP A 325 2.35 -18.94 -22.07
C TRP A 325 2.60 -20.02 -23.11
N GLU A 326 2.25 -21.28 -22.85
CA GLU A 326 2.35 -22.38 -23.82
C GLU A 326 1.17 -22.39 -24.79
N ALA A 327 -0.05 -22.20 -24.28
CA ALA A 327 -1.27 -22.29 -25.07
C ALA A 327 -1.51 -21.07 -25.97
N CYS A 328 -1.22 -19.86 -25.47
CA CYS A 328 -1.59 -18.62 -26.15
C CYS A 328 -0.37 -17.86 -26.72
N GLY A 329 -0.50 -17.44 -27.98
CA GLY A 329 0.46 -16.56 -28.64
C GLY A 329 0.33 -15.09 -28.24
N ASP A 330 1.20 -14.25 -28.80
CA ASP A 330 1.33 -12.85 -28.36
C ASP A 330 0.36 -11.91 -29.09
N SER A 331 -0.16 -12.33 -30.25
CA SER A 331 -0.88 -11.45 -31.18
C SER A 331 -2.13 -10.83 -30.56
N GLY A 332 -2.90 -11.59 -29.78
CA GLY A 332 -4.13 -11.09 -29.14
C GLY A 332 -3.81 -10.09 -28.03
N ALA A 333 -2.84 -10.41 -27.18
CA ALA A 333 -2.39 -9.54 -26.10
C ALA A 333 -1.82 -8.21 -26.64
N LEU A 334 -1.03 -8.27 -27.71
CA LEU A 334 -0.47 -7.08 -28.34
C LEU A 334 -1.55 -6.23 -29.03
N GLN A 335 -2.59 -6.85 -29.61
CA GLN A 335 -3.72 -6.11 -30.15
C GLN A 335 -4.49 -5.39 -29.04
N LEU A 336 -4.79 -6.06 -27.93
CA LEU A 336 -5.44 -5.44 -26.77
C LEU A 336 -4.60 -4.27 -26.23
N LEU A 337 -3.28 -4.43 -26.18
CA LEU A 337 -2.37 -3.37 -25.76
C LEU A 337 -2.46 -2.15 -26.69
N VAL A 338 -2.45 -2.37 -28.00
CA VAL A 338 -2.63 -1.29 -28.99
C VAL A 338 -3.99 -0.62 -28.82
N ASP A 339 -5.04 -1.39 -28.59
CA ASP A 339 -6.40 -0.87 -28.39
C ASP A 339 -6.44 0.02 -27.13
N LEU A 340 -5.90 -0.46 -26.00
CA LEU A 340 -5.80 0.29 -24.75
C LEU A 340 -5.06 1.63 -24.92
N LEU A 341 -3.96 1.64 -25.67
CA LEU A 341 -3.17 2.85 -25.92
C LEU A 341 -3.85 3.83 -26.88
N ASN A 342 -4.82 3.36 -27.68
CA ASN A 342 -5.56 4.18 -28.63
C ASN A 342 -6.97 4.56 -28.13
N MET A 343 -7.39 4.08 -26.95
CA MET A 343 -8.63 4.54 -26.32
C MET A 343 -8.52 6.04 -26.06
N LYS A 344 -9.51 6.78 -26.57
CA LYS A 344 -9.62 8.24 -26.44
C LYS A 344 -10.59 8.63 -25.35
#